data_AF-A0A4D4KQZ9-F1
#
_entry.id   AF-A0A4D4KQZ9-F1
#
_cell.length_a   1.000
_cell.length_b   1.000
_cell.length_c   1.000
_cell.angle_alpha   90.00
_cell.angle_beta   90.00
_cell.angle_gamma   90.00
#
_symmetry.space_group_name_H-M   'P 1'
#
loop_
_entity.id
_entity.type
_entity.pdbx_description
1 polymer ?
#
loop_
_entity_poly.entity_id
_entity_poly.type
_entity_poly.pdbx_seq_one_letter_code
_entity_poly.pdbx_strand_id
1 'polypeptide(L)'
;MLRVVEVSVDRPVVPDRDTESGALVVLSAGSWTAEELAGIAEACADARHEIVGIVVAGAVRTRPTRTADRPSDEATLALAVRGPATGGSP
;
A
#
# COMPACT_ATOMS: atom_id res chain seq x y z
N MET A 1 15.56 8.82 -10.36
CA MET A 1 15.95 7.83 -9.33
C MET A 1 15.05 8.03 -8.12
N LEU A 2 14.40 6.98 -7.62
CA LEU A 2 13.60 7.05 -6.40
C LEU A 2 14.46 6.65 -5.19
N ARG A 3 14.18 7.25 -4.02
CA ARG A 3 14.84 6.90 -2.75
C ARG A 3 13.78 6.36 -1.79
N VAL A 4 14.05 5.20 -1.21
CA VAL A 4 13.21 4.59 -0.19
C VAL A 4 13.78 4.92 1.19
N VAL A 5 12.90 5.31 2.11
CA VAL A 5 13.23 5.53 3.52
C VAL A 5 12.17 4.89 4.40
N GLU A 6 12.59 4.28 5.50
CA GLU A 6 11.69 3.89 6.57
C GLU A 6 11.59 5.05 7.57
N VAL A 7 10.36 5.45 7.89
CA VAL A 7 10.07 6.51 8.85
C VAL A 7 9.11 6.00 9.91
N SER A 8 9.28 6.46 11.16
CA SER A 8 8.32 6.13 12.23
C SER A 8 6.97 6.77 11.93
N VAL A 9 5.89 6.01 12.10
CA VAL A 9 4.52 6.47 11.87
C VAL A 9 4.04 7.49 12.89
N ASP A 10 4.62 7.50 14.10
CA ASP A 10 4.24 8.44 15.16
C ASP A 10 4.60 9.88 14.80
N ARG A 11 5.65 10.07 14.01
CA ARG A 11 6.13 11.40 13.60
C ARG A 11 6.91 11.33 12.29
N PRO A 12 6.25 11.14 11.15
CA PRO A 12 6.93 11.07 9.86
C PRO A 12 7.56 12.42 9.54
N VAL A 13 8.87 12.43 9.31
CA VAL A 13 9.61 13.60 8.83
C VAL A 13 10.03 13.33 7.39
N VAL A 14 9.64 14.22 6.50
CA VAL A 14 10.10 14.17 5.11
C VAL A 14 11.34 15.06 4.98
N PRO A 15 12.45 14.54 4.42
CA PRO A 15 13.61 15.37 4.14
C PRO A 15 13.24 16.51 3.20
N ASP A 16 13.39 17.74 3.69
CA ASP A 16 13.22 18.93 2.87
C ASP A 16 14.45 19.13 1.97
N ARG A 17 14.26 19.78 0.82
CA ARG A 17 15.37 20.24 -0.01
C ARG A 17 15.32 21.75 0.01
N ASP A 18 16.27 22.34 0.74
CA ASP A 18 16.31 23.75 1.18
C ASP A 18 16.15 24.83 0.07
N THR A 19 16.08 24.43 -1.20
CA THR A 19 16.04 25.32 -2.37
C THR A 19 14.64 25.53 -2.96
N GLU A 20 13.62 24.78 -2.54
CA GLU A 20 12.30 24.85 -3.17
C GLU A 20 11.19 25.17 -2.16
N SER A 21 10.41 26.22 -2.43
CA SER A 21 9.21 26.56 -1.66
C SER A 21 7.99 25.98 -2.37
N GLY A 22 7.17 25.18 -1.68
CA GLY A 22 5.98 24.59 -2.30
C GLY A 22 5.28 23.54 -1.44
N ALA A 23 4.38 22.78 -2.09
CA ALA A 23 3.67 21.66 -1.52
C ALA A 23 4.33 20.33 -1.87
N LEU A 24 4.45 19.46 -0.87
CA LEU A 24 4.82 18.06 -1.06
C LEU A 24 3.58 17.19 -0.88
N VAL A 25 3.21 16.42 -1.90
CA VAL A 25 2.03 15.56 -1.85
C VAL A 25 2.43 14.17 -1.33
N VAL A 26 1.79 13.72 -0.25
CA VAL A 26 2.00 12.39 0.32
C VAL A 26 0.79 11.50 0.03
N LEU A 27 1.01 10.42 -0.72
CA LEU A 27 -0.03 9.47 -1.14
C LEU A 27 0.23 8.10 -0.55
N SER A 28 -0.83 7.35 -0.23
CA SER A 28 -0.69 5.92 0.06
C SER A 28 -0.48 5.12 -1.22
N ALA A 29 0.22 3.99 -1.15
CA ALA A 29 0.52 3.08 -2.27
C ALA A 29 -0.70 2.32 -2.88
N GLY A 30 -1.91 2.88 -2.78
CA GLY A 30 -3.15 2.32 -3.32
C GLY A 30 -3.43 2.70 -4.77
N SER A 31 -4.64 2.41 -5.24
CA SER A 31 -5.14 2.89 -6.53
C SER A 31 -5.66 4.31 -6.40
N TRP A 32 -5.26 5.17 -7.33
CA TRP A 32 -5.75 6.53 -7.48
C TRP A 32 -6.23 6.73 -8.91
N THR A 33 -7.35 7.41 -9.08
CA THR A 33 -7.81 7.84 -10.41
C THR A 33 -7.09 9.11 -10.84
N ALA A 34 -7.11 9.39 -12.14
CA ALA A 34 -6.58 10.64 -12.67
C ALA A 34 -7.33 11.86 -12.10
N GLU A 35 -8.64 11.74 -11.88
CA GLU A 35 -9.47 12.80 -11.32
C GLU A 35 -9.13 13.09 -9.85
N GLU A 36 -8.86 12.07 -9.05
CA GLU A 36 -8.43 12.26 -7.67
C GLU A 36 -7.08 12.99 -7.60
N LEU A 37 -6.13 12.64 -8.47
CA LEU A 37 -4.84 13.32 -8.55
C LEU A 37 -4.98 14.76 -9.08
N ALA A 38 -5.86 14.97 -10.06
CA ALA A 38 -6.16 16.30 -10.59
C ALA A 38 -6.76 17.22 -9.52
N GLY A 39 -7.71 16.71 -8.71
CA GLY A 39 -8.31 17.47 -7.63
C GLY A 39 -7.30 17.92 -6.56
N ILE A 40 -6.30 17.09 -6.25
CA ILE A 40 -5.20 17.48 -5.35
C ILE A 40 -4.35 18.59 -6.01
N ALA A 41 -4.01 18.45 -7.29
CA ALA A 41 -3.23 19.44 -8.02
C ALA A 41 -3.94 20.80 -8.11
N GLU A 42 -5.24 20.79 -8.39
CA GLU A 42 -6.09 21.99 -8.41
C GLU A 42 -6.14 22.65 -7.04
N ALA A 43 -6.38 21.89 -5.97
CA ALA A 43 -6.40 22.43 -4.61
C ALA A 43 -5.06 23.10 -4.21
N CYS A 44 -3.92 22.52 -4.62
CA CYS A 44 -2.60 23.11 -4.41
C CYS A 44 -2.43 24.42 -5.21
N ALA A 45 -2.85 24.43 -6.48
CA ALA A 45 -2.79 25.61 -7.33
C ALA A 45 -3.67 26.75 -6.79
N ASP A 46 -4.89 26.45 -6.35
CA ASP A 46 -5.81 27.40 -5.71
C ASP A 46 -5.21 27.98 -4.44
N ALA A 47 -4.52 27.15 -3.66
CA ALA A 47 -3.78 27.57 -2.48
C ALA A 47 -2.46 28.30 -2.80
N ARG A 48 -2.09 28.49 -4.07
CA ARG A 48 -0.84 29.13 -4.52
C ARG A 48 0.42 28.39 -4.08
N HIS A 49 0.32 27.08 -3.86
CA HIS A 49 1.46 26.22 -3.55
C HIS A 49 1.79 25.36 -4.77
N GLU A 50 2.97 25.58 -5.36
CA GLU A 50 3.48 24.73 -6.42
C GLU A 50 3.79 23.34 -5.87
N ILE A 51 3.40 22.27 -6.58
CA ILE A 51 3.76 20.91 -6.20
C ILE A 51 5.22 20.67 -6.59
N VAL A 52 6.09 20.55 -5.58
CA VAL A 52 7.54 20.34 -5.76
C VAL A 52 7.93 18.86 -5.71
N GLY A 53 7.01 17.98 -5.30
CA GLY A 53 7.27 16.55 -5.29
C GLY A 53 6.13 15.69 -4.76
N ILE A 54 6.31 14.38 -4.91
CA ILE A 54 5.36 13.35 -4.50
C ILE A 54 6.09 12.28 -3.68
N VAL A 55 5.51 11.90 -2.55
CA VAL A 55 5.94 10.78 -1.71
C VAL A 55 4.86 9.71 -1.72
N VAL A 56 5.24 8.47 -2.02
CA VAL A 56 4.36 7.32 -1.87
C VAL A 56 4.70 6.59 -0.58
N ALA A 57 3.78 6.63 0.38
CA ALA A 57 3.89 5.95 1.66
C ALA A 57 3.21 4.58 1.60
N GLY A 58 3.90 3.57 2.11
CA GLY A 58 3.36 2.23 2.31
C GLY A 58 3.65 1.78 3.73
N ALA A 59 2.68 1.12 4.38
CA ALA A 59 2.91 0.54 5.69
C ALA A 59 3.90 -0.63 5.58
N VAL A 60 5.00 -0.56 6.32
CA VAL A 60 5.94 -1.69 6.45
C VAL A 60 5.29 -2.73 7.36
N ARG A 61 4.87 -3.86 6.78
CA ARG A 61 4.38 -4.99 7.58
C ARG A 61 5.56 -5.79 8.11
N THR A 62 5.90 -5.64 9.38
CA THR A 62 6.79 -6.58 10.06
C THR A 62 6.02 -7.87 10.28
N ARG A 63 6.26 -8.90 9.47
CA ARG A 63 5.77 -10.25 9.78
C ARG A 63 6.43 -10.68 11.10
N PRO A 64 5.67 -11.02 12.16
CA PRO A 64 6.28 -11.61 13.33
C PRO A 64 7.06 -12.86 12.90
N THR A 65 8.32 -12.98 13.33
CA THR A 65 9.10 -14.21 13.15
C THR A 65 8.24 -15.37 13.64
N ARG A 66 7.83 -16.25 12.74
CA ARG A 66 7.04 -17.43 13.12
C ARG A 66 7.92 -18.20 14.11
N THR A 67 7.56 -18.20 15.39
CA THR A 67 8.14 -19.15 16.33
C THR A 67 7.89 -20.52 15.74
N ALA A 68 8.96 -21.28 15.51
CA ALA A 68 8.95 -22.58 14.84
C ALA A 68 8.21 -23.67 15.65
N ASP A 69 7.42 -23.28 16.65
CA ASP A 69 6.85 -24.15 17.66
C ASP A 69 5.32 -24.29 17.55
N ARG A 70 4.72 -23.81 16.45
CA ARG A 70 3.32 -24.15 16.14
C ARG A 70 3.28 -25.22 15.04
N PRO A 71 2.82 -26.45 15.34
CA PRO A 71 2.57 -27.46 14.33
C PRO A 71 1.74 -26.86 13.21
N SER A 72 2.12 -27.15 11.98
CA SER A 72 1.35 -26.76 10.81
C SER A 72 -0.07 -27.32 10.97
N ASP A 73 -1.08 -26.46 10.97
CA ASP A 73 -2.48 -26.85 10.82
C ASP A 73 -2.72 -27.28 9.36
N GLU A 74 -1.96 -28.30 8.95
CA GLU A 74 -2.03 -28.97 7.65
C GLU A 74 -3.10 -30.08 7.69
N ALA A 75 -4.10 -29.94 8.59
CA ALA A 75 -5.18 -30.90 8.77
C ALA A 75 -6.55 -30.37 8.30
N THR A 76 -6.67 -29.10 7.89
CA THR A 76 -7.96 -28.52 7.43
C THR A 76 -7.94 -28.08 5.95
N LEU A 77 -7.19 -28.80 5.11
CA LEU A 77 -7.42 -28.84 3.64
C LEU A 77 -8.06 -30.17 3.21
N ALA A 78 -8.79 -30.82 4.11
CA ALA A 78 -9.58 -32.03 3.82
C ALA A 78 -10.97 -31.73 3.22
N LEU A 79 -11.29 -30.47 2.90
CA LEU A 79 -12.58 -30.06 2.33
C LEU A 79 -12.45 -29.58 0.88
N ALA A 80 -12.26 -30.53 -0.05
CA ALA A 80 -12.89 -30.50 -1.38
C ALA A 80 -12.57 -31.78 -2.19
N VAL A 81 -12.85 -32.97 -1.65
CA VAL A 81 -13.03 -34.15 -2.53
C VAL A 81 -14.41 -34.00 -3.18
N ARG A 82 -14.42 -33.54 -4.43
CA ARG A 82 -15.59 -33.60 -5.31
C ARG A 82 -15.88 -35.08 -5.59
N GLY A 83 -16.97 -35.60 -5.04
CA GLY A 83 -17.47 -36.94 -5.39
C GLY A 83 -17.96 -36.98 -6.86
N PRO A 84 -17.69 -38.07 -7.61
CA PRO A 84 -18.18 -38.20 -8.97
C PRO A 84 -19.70 -38.51 -8.95
N ALA A 85 -20.47 -37.73 -9.72
CA ALA A 85 -21.87 -38.03 -10.01
C ALA A 85 -21.92 -39.05 -11.16
N THR A 86 -22.20 -40.31 -10.83
CA THR A 86 -22.52 -41.34 -11.82
C THR A 86 -23.97 -41.16 -12.26
N GLY A 87 -24.18 -40.44 -13.36
CA GLY A 87 -25.44 -40.46 -14.09
C GLY A 87 -25.51 -41.73 -14.93
N GLY A 88 -26.36 -42.69 -14.53
CA GLY A 88 -26.69 -43.86 -15.33
C GLY A 88 -27.81 -43.56 -16.32
N SER A 89 -27.59 -43.90 -17.59
CA SER A 89 -28.65 -44.18 -18.57
C SER A 89 -29.14 -45.63 -18.38
N PRO A 90 -30.38 -45.93 -18.78
CA PRO A 90 -30.61 -46.36 -20.16
C PRO A 90 -31.52 -45.42 -20.97
#